data_AF-A0A920KFZ3-F1
#
_entry.id   AF-A0A920KFZ3-F1
#
_cell.length_a   1.000
_cell.length_b   1.000
_cell.length_c   1.000
_cell.angle_alpha   90.00
_cell.angle_beta   90.00
_cell.angle_gamma   90.00
#
_symmetry.space_group_name_H-M   'P 1'
#
loop_
_entity.id
_entity.type
_entity.pdbx_description
1 polymer ?
#
loop_
_entity_poly.entity_id
_entity_poly.type
_entity_poly.pdbx_seq_one_letter_code
_entity_poly.pdbx_strand_id
1 'polypeptide(L)'
;MFLNLLKTITFEKKNMLKAVIEKALNKQIELEASSSQFYLSMASWAESQGLSGTSSFLYKHSDEERLHMLKLVKFINERGALQLYQLL
;
A
#
# COMPACT_ATOMS: atom_id res chain seq x y z
N MET A 1 -7.55 -6.41 30.33
CA MET A 1 -6.95 -7.77 30.44
C MET A 1 -6.66 -8.39 29.06
N PHE A 2 -7.63 -8.43 28.14
CA PHE A 2 -7.42 -8.95 26.77
C PHE A 2 -6.39 -8.19 25.92
N LEU A 3 -6.33 -6.86 26.02
CA LEU A 3 -5.32 -6.04 25.34
C LEU A 3 -3.88 -6.31 25.82
N ASN A 4 -3.71 -6.66 27.10
CA ASN A 4 -2.40 -7.01 27.64
C ASN A 4 -1.99 -8.44 27.26
N LEU A 5 -2.95 -9.35 27.10
CA LEU A 5 -2.67 -10.72 26.66
C LEU A 5 -2.22 -10.76 25.19
N LEU A 6 -2.81 -9.93 24.33
CA LEU A 6 -2.37 -9.77 22.93
C LEU A 6 -0.92 -9.27 22.84
N LYS A 7 -0.54 -8.31 23.69
CA LYS A 7 0.84 -7.81 23.77
C LYS A 7 1.85 -8.89 24.18
N THR A 8 1.47 -9.84 25.03
CA THR A 8 2.37 -10.91 25.51
C THR A 8 2.58 -12.02 24.47
N ILE A 9 1.62 -12.21 23.55
CA ILE A 9 1.68 -13.26 22.51
C ILE A 9 2.36 -12.75 21.23
N THR A 10 2.29 -11.43 20.96
CA THR A 10 3.12 -10.81 19.93
C THR A 10 4.53 -10.66 20.45
N PHE A 11 5.47 -11.48 19.96
CA PHE A 11 6.90 -11.17 19.99
C PHE A 11 7.04 -9.71 19.53
N GLU A 12 7.31 -8.77 20.43
CA GLU A 12 7.48 -7.36 20.07
C GLU A 12 8.71 -7.27 19.19
N LYS A 13 8.47 -7.40 17.88
CA LYS A 13 9.49 -7.26 16.86
C LYS A 13 9.94 -5.81 16.94
N LYS A 14 11.06 -5.59 17.64
CA LYS A 14 11.65 -4.26 17.85
C LYS A 14 11.61 -3.50 16.53
N ASN A 15 10.87 -2.39 16.48
CA ASN A 15 10.81 -1.54 15.31
C ASN A 15 12.23 -1.06 14.97
N MET A 16 12.72 -1.47 13.80
CA MET A 16 14.09 -1.19 13.35
C MET A 16 14.17 0.09 12.52
N LEU A 17 13.04 0.74 12.24
CA LEU A 17 12.98 1.96 11.44
C LEU A 17 13.02 3.20 12.34
N LYS A 18 13.73 4.23 11.89
CA LYS A 18 13.59 5.57 12.47
C LYS A 18 12.19 6.08 12.15
N ALA A 19 11.55 6.77 13.09
CA ALA A 19 10.20 7.31 12.93
C ALA A 19 10.01 8.15 11.65
N VAL A 20 11.03 8.91 11.23
CA VAL A 20 11.00 9.69 9.99
C VAL A 20 10.89 8.80 8.75
N ILE A 21 11.61 7.67 8.73
CA ILE A 21 11.60 6.72 7.62
C ILE A 21 10.28 5.97 7.59
N GLU A 22 9.78 5.52 8.74
CA GLU A 22 8.47 4.89 8.86
C GLU A 22 7.34 5.80 8.35
N LYS A 23 7.36 7.08 8.72
CA LYS A 23 6.38 8.07 8.24
C LYS A 23 6.47 8.26 6.72
N ALA A 24 7.68 8.35 6.17
CA ALA A 24 7.90 8.50 4.73
C ALA A 24 7.41 7.26 3.96
N LEU A 25 7.69 6.06 4.46
CA LEU A 25 7.25 4.80 3.83
C LEU A 25 5.73 4.64 3.88
N ASN A 26 5.09 4.95 5.00
CA ASN A 26 3.62 4.97 5.07
C ASN A 26 3.03 6.01 4.09
N LYS A 27 3.66 7.19 3.96
CA LYS A 27 3.21 8.17 2.98
C LYS A 27 3.36 7.67 1.54
N GLN A 28 4.45 6.98 1.24
CA GLN A 28 4.65 6.38 -0.08
C GLN A 28 3.60 5.31 -0.37
N ILE A 29 3.27 4.45 0.60
CA ILE A 29 2.20 3.45 0.47
C ILE A 29 0.87 4.10 0.10
N GLU A 30 0.49 5.21 0.74
CA GLU A 30 -0.73 5.95 0.38
C GLU A 30 -0.68 6.46 -1.06
N LEU A 31 0.47 6.98 -1.49
CA LEU A 31 0.64 7.48 -2.86
C LEU A 31 0.50 6.36 -3.88
N GLU A 32 1.17 5.21 -3.70
CA GLU A 32 1.06 4.07 -4.61
C GLU A 32 -0.38 3.52 -4.66
N ALA A 33 -1.06 3.46 -3.50
CA ALA A 33 -2.46 3.03 -3.43
C ALA A 33 -3.38 3.98 -4.20
N SER A 34 -3.24 5.29 -3.98
CA SER A 34 -4.03 6.31 -4.65
C SER A 34 -3.77 6.33 -6.15
N SER A 35 -2.51 6.19 -6.57
CA SER A 35 -2.12 6.12 -7.99
C SER A 35 -2.70 4.88 -8.66
N SER A 36 -2.63 3.72 -8.01
CA SER A 36 -3.25 2.48 -8.49
C SER A 36 -4.75 2.67 -8.74
N GLN A 37 -5.47 3.22 -7.76
CA GLN A 37 -6.91 3.48 -7.89
C GLN A 37 -7.23 4.51 -8.98
N PHE A 38 -6.38 5.54 -9.13
CA PHE A 38 -6.54 6.55 -10.16
C PHE A 38 -6.37 5.92 -11.56
N TYR A 39 -5.30 5.17 -11.79
CA TYR A 39 -5.10 4.45 -13.05
C TYR A 39 -6.22 3.46 -13.35
N LEU A 40 -6.75 2.76 -12.34
CA LEU A 40 -7.89 1.88 -12.50
C LEU A 40 -9.14 2.63 -12.99
N SER A 41 -9.42 3.79 -12.39
CA SER A 41 -10.56 4.64 -12.81
C SER A 41 -10.40 5.16 -14.23
N MET A 42 -9.18 5.58 -14.62
CA MET A 42 -8.88 6.01 -15.98
C MET A 42 -8.97 4.87 -16.98
N ALA A 43 -8.54 3.67 -16.62
CA ALA A 43 -8.61 2.47 -17.45
C ALA A 43 -10.08 2.12 -17.76
N SER A 44 -10.92 2.11 -16.73
CA SER A 44 -12.37 1.88 -16.86
C SER A 44 -13.04 2.95 -17.73
N TRP A 45 -12.68 4.22 -17.54
CA TRP A 45 -13.17 5.29 -18.41
C TRP A 45 -12.73 5.10 -19.86
N ALA A 46 -11.44 4.83 -20.13
CA ALA A 46 -10.93 4.65 -21.47
C ALA A 46 -11.58 3.44 -22.18
N GLU A 47 -11.84 2.36 -21.45
CA GLU A 47 -12.56 1.19 -21.94
C GLU A 47 -13.99 1.54 -22.34
N SER A 48 -14.69 2.34 -21.54
CA SER A 48 -16.04 2.84 -21.88
C SER A 48 -16.08 3.71 -23.15
N GLN A 49 -14.95 4.30 -23.53
CA GLN A 49 -14.80 5.10 -24.74
C GLN A 49 -14.31 4.26 -25.95
N GLY A 50 -14.14 2.94 -25.79
CA GLY A 50 -13.62 2.07 -26.84
C GLY A 50 -12.11 2.22 -27.11
N LEU A 51 -11.36 2.91 -26.23
CA LEU A 51 -9.92 3.14 -26.35
C LEU A 51 -9.12 1.96 -25.79
N SER A 52 -9.24 0.79 -26.40
CA SER A 52 -8.74 -0.49 -25.87
C SER A 52 -7.23 -0.54 -25.59
N GLY A 53 -6.41 0.12 -26.42
CA GLY A 53 -4.96 0.23 -26.19
C GLY A 53 -4.63 1.07 -24.96
N THR A 54 -5.34 2.19 -24.79
CA THR A 54 -5.19 3.09 -23.64
C THR A 54 -5.70 2.42 -22.35
N SER A 55 -6.85 1.75 -22.39
CA SER A 55 -7.38 1.03 -21.22
C SER A 55 -6.42 -0.07 -20.76
N SER A 56 -5.88 -0.88 -21.68
CA SER A 56 -4.92 -1.94 -21.37
C SER A 56 -3.63 -1.40 -20.74
N PHE A 57 -3.12 -0.28 -21.26
CA PHE A 57 -1.96 0.41 -20.70
C PHE A 57 -2.22 0.89 -19.26
N LEU A 58 -3.38 1.50 -19.01
CA LEU A 58 -3.75 2.03 -17.69
C LEU A 58 -4.04 0.91 -16.69
N TYR A 59 -4.69 -0.19 -17.09
CA TYR A 59 -4.87 -1.37 -16.23
C TYR A 59 -3.51 -1.94 -15.80
N LYS A 60 -2.55 -2.02 -16.71
CA LYS A 60 -1.19 -2.48 -16.39
C LYS A 60 -0.52 -1.57 -15.35
N HIS A 61 -0.61 -0.25 -15.51
CA HIS A 61 -0.04 0.68 -14.54
C HIS A 61 -0.74 0.64 -13.18
N SER A 62 -2.07 0.45 -13.16
CA SER A 62 -2.81 0.20 -11.92
C SER A 62 -2.23 -1.01 -11.17
N ASP A 63 -1.93 -2.09 -11.87
CA ASP A 63 -1.33 -3.28 -11.27
C ASP A 63 0.13 -3.06 -10.81
N GLU A 64 0.92 -2.32 -11.58
CA GLU A 64 2.30 -1.97 -11.22
C GLU A 64 2.35 -1.18 -9.90
N GLU A 65 1.52 -0.14 -9.74
CA GLU A 65 1.51 0.64 -8.50
C GLU A 65 0.95 -0.16 -7.31
N ARG A 66 -0.01 -1.05 -7.55
CA ARG A 66 -0.48 -1.98 -6.52
C ARG A 66 0.66 -2.90 -6.05
N LEU A 67 1.50 -3.39 -6.97
CA LEU A 67 2.67 -4.19 -6.61
C LEU A 67 3.73 -3.36 -5.86
N HIS A 68 3.93 -2.10 -6.23
CA HIS A 68 4.82 -1.18 -5.50
C HIS A 68 4.36 -0.99 -4.05
N MET A 69 3.07 -0.69 -3.86
CA MET A 69 2.44 -0.60 -2.54
C MET A 69 2.70 -1.87 -1.72
N LEU A 70 2.40 -3.05 -2.27
CA LEU A 70 2.54 -4.33 -1.56
C LEU A 70 4.00 -4.63 -1.17
N LYS A 71 4.98 -4.28 -2.01
CA LYS A 71 6.40 -4.41 -1.68
C LYS A 71 6.78 -3.56 -0.47
N LEU A 72 6.32 -2.31 -0.42
CA LEU A 72 6.58 -1.40 0.70
C LEU A 72 5.90 -1.89 1.99
N VAL A 73 4.66 -2.35 1.91
CA VAL A 73 3.94 -2.95 3.04
C VAL A 73 4.70 -4.13 3.63
N LYS A 74 5.13 -5.06 2.77
CA LYS A 74 5.91 -6.22 3.19
C LYS A 74 7.21 -5.80 3.86
N PHE A 75 7.91 -4.82 3.28
CA PHE A 75 9.14 -4.28 3.84
C PHE A 75 8.96 -3.68 5.23
N ILE A 76 7.92 -2.87 5.46
CA ILE A 76 7.62 -2.29 6.78
C ILE A 76 7.33 -3.38 7.82
N ASN A 77 6.48 -4.35 7.47
CA ASN A 77 6.11 -5.47 8.35
C ASN A 77 7.34 -6.35 8.69
N GLU A 78 8.24 -6.54 7.73
CA GLU A 78 9.51 -7.26 7.94
C GLU A 78 10.45 -6.55 8.92
N ARG A 79 10.31 -5.24 9.14
CA ARG A 79 11.14 -4.45 10.06
C ARG A 79 10.50 -4.20 11.44
N GLY A 80 9.35 -4.83 11.72
CA GLY A 80 8.67 -4.72 13.02
C GLY A 80 7.91 -3.41 13.21
N ALA A 81 7.76 -2.62 12.15
CA ALA A 81 6.81 -1.52 12.12
C ALA A 81 5.45 -2.05 11.68
N LEU A 82 4.37 -1.52 12.27
CA LEU A 82 3.02 -1.84 11.86
C LEU A 82 2.61 -0.87 10.75
N GLN A 83 2.10 -1.38 9.66
CA GLN A 83 1.36 -0.55 8.72
C GLN A 83 0.14 0.04 9.44
N LEU A 84 0.12 1.36 9.63
CA LEU A 84 -1.10 2.08 10.01
C LEU A 84 -1.79 2.46 8.72
N TYR A 85 -2.54 1.52 8.14
CA TYR A 85 -3.47 1.88 7.09
C TYR A 85 -4.62 2.63 7.77
N GLN A 86 -4.73 3.93 7.52
CA GLN A 86 -5.94 4.68 7.83
C GLN A 86 -7.02 4.15 6.87
N LEU A 87 -7.69 3.07 7.26
CA LEU A 87 -8.94 2.62 6.66
C LEU A 87 -10.00 3.65 7.06
N LEU A 88 -10.07 4.74 6.29
CA LEU A 88 -10.97 5.89 6.46
C LEU A 88 -10.76 6.73 7.74
#